data_AF-A0A524F9D2-F1
#
_entry.id   AF-A0A524F9D2-F1
#
_cell.length_a   1.000
_cell.length_b   1.000
_cell.length_c   1.000
_cell.angle_alpha   90.00
_cell.angle_beta   90.00
_cell.angle_gamma   90.00
#
_symmetry.space_group_name_H-M   'P 1'
#
loop_
_entity.id
_entity.type
_entity.pdbx_description
1 polymer ?
#
loop_
_entity_poly.entity_id
_entity_poly.type
_entity_poly.pdbx_seq_one_letter_code
_entity_poly.pdbx_strand_id
1 'polypeptide(L)'
;MGILQGPVDVKYTGIYPLFLIALLIFVTISGVLFARESLKSEQKESKIRGIFMLYAFLSWGIGSILDASVDLNLITLPIIRIILITSNIASYIGFLMPKFAKKILLKE
;
A
#
# COMPACT_ATOMS: atom_id res chain seq x y z
N MET A 1 -8.94 -8.41 21.61
CA MET A 1 -8.54 -9.82 21.45
C MET A 1 -8.73 -10.19 19.98
N GLY A 2 -7.79 -10.92 19.39
CA GLY A 2 -7.96 -11.48 18.04
C GLY A 2 -8.54 -12.89 18.14
N ILE A 3 -9.52 -13.21 17.30
CA ILE A 3 -10.11 -14.55 17.21
C ILE A 3 -9.72 -15.12 15.85
N LEU A 4 -9.20 -16.35 15.81
CA LEU A 4 -8.91 -17.03 14.55
C LEU A 4 -10.22 -17.25 13.79
N GLN A 5 -10.26 -16.78 12.54
CA GLN A 5 -11.39 -16.98 11.63
C GLN A 5 -10.92 -17.85 10.47
N GLY A 6 -11.12 -19.17 10.57
CA GLY A 6 -10.59 -20.12 9.60
C GLY A 6 -9.10 -20.46 9.83
N PRO A 7 -8.46 -21.19 8.90
CA PRO A 7 -7.12 -21.77 9.13
C PRO A 7 -5.96 -20.76 9.01
N VAL A 8 -6.19 -19.59 8.41
CA VAL A 8 -5.12 -18.64 8.04
C VAL A 8 -5.47 -17.17 8.29
N ASP A 9 -6.59 -16.88 8.94
CA ASP A 9 -7.07 -15.51 9.14
C ASP A 9 -7.44 -15.21 10.61
N VAL A 10 -7.33 -13.94 10.99
CA VAL A 10 -7.53 -13.44 12.36
C VAL A 10 -8.44 -12.23 12.34
N LYS A 11 -9.59 -12.35 12.98
CA LYS A 11 -10.52 -11.23 13.17
C LYS A 11 -10.26 -10.50 14.47
N TYR A 12 -10.01 -9.19 14.37
CA TYR A 12 -9.86 -8.32 15.52
C TYR A 12 -11.22 -7.80 16.00
N THR A 13 -11.47 -7.86 17.30
CA THR A 13 -12.71 -7.36 17.92
C THR A 13 -12.41 -6.31 19.01
N GLY A 14 -13.43 -5.54 19.40
CA GLY A 14 -13.32 -4.48 20.41
C GLY A 14 -12.82 -3.16 19.83
N ILE A 15 -11.84 -2.52 20.49
CA ILE A 15 -11.32 -1.20 20.11
C ILE A 15 -10.28 -1.23 18.98
N TYR A 16 -9.69 -2.39 18.71
CA TYR A 16 -8.61 -2.54 17.72
C TYR A 16 -8.99 -2.12 16.30
N PRO A 17 -10.18 -2.47 15.76
CA PRO A 17 -10.58 -2.02 14.42
C PRO A 17 -10.62 -0.49 14.27
N LEU A 18 -11.06 0.23 15.31
CA LEU A 18 -11.07 1.71 15.29
C LEU A 18 -9.64 2.28 15.20
N PHE A 19 -8.72 1.71 15.98
CA PHE A 19 -7.30 2.08 15.93
C PHE A 19 -6.69 1.78 14.56
N LEU A 20 -6.98 0.61 13.98
CA LEU A 20 -6.50 0.21 12.66
C LEU A 20 -7.04 1.12 11.54
N ILE A 21 -8.31 1.52 11.61
CA ILE A 21 -8.90 2.49 10.66
C ILE A 21 -8.20 3.85 10.80
N ALA A 22 -7.98 4.33 12.03
CA ALA A 22 -7.26 5.59 12.24
C ALA A 22 -5.83 5.52 11.68
N LEU A 23 -5.12 4.41 11.89
CA LEU A 23 -3.79 4.18 11.35
C LEU A 23 -3.80 4.14 9.82
N LEU A 24 -4.77 3.44 9.22
CA LEU A 24 -4.94 3.35 7.76
C LEU A 24 -5.13 4.74 7.15
N ILE A 25 -6.03 5.55 7.71
CA ILE A 25 -6.28 6.92 7.24
C ILE A 25 -5.02 7.77 7.38
N PHE A 26 -4.37 7.72 8.54
CA PHE A 26 -3.15 8.48 8.80
C PHE A 26 -2.04 8.14 7.81
N VAL A 27 -1.72 6.86 7.67
CA VAL A 27 -0.66 6.38 6.75
C VAL A 27 -0.99 6.72 5.30
N THR A 28 -2.24 6.54 4.88
CA THR A 28 -2.65 6.84 3.50
C THR A 28 -2.54 8.33 3.19
N ILE A 29 -3.03 9.20 4.09
CA ILE A 29 -2.95 10.66 3.90
C ILE A 29 -1.49 11.12 3.88
N SER A 30 -0.69 10.71 4.87
CA SER A 30 0.74 11.06 4.92
C SER A 30 1.50 10.61 3.68
N GLY A 31 1.23 9.39 3.22
CA GLY A 31 1.82 8.83 2.01
C GLY A 31 1.45 9.60 0.74
N VAL A 32 0.17 9.96 0.59
CA VAL A 32 -0.31 10.79 -0.53
C VAL A 32 0.31 12.18 -0.51
N LEU A 33 0.44 12.81 0.66
CA LEU A 33 1.11 14.10 0.81
C LEU A 33 2.59 14.03 0.40
N PHE A 34 3.30 12.99 0.85
CA PHE A 34 4.69 12.78 0.46
C PHE A 34 4.85 12.56 -1.06
N ALA A 35 3.96 11.75 -1.64
CA ALA A 35 3.93 11.52 -3.08
C ALA A 35 3.66 12.81 -3.85
N ARG A 36 2.72 13.64 -3.37
CA ARG A 36 2.39 14.95 -3.96
C ARG A 36 3.59 15.89 -3.99
N GLU A 37 4.37 15.98 -2.91
CA GLU A 37 5.58 16.82 -2.90
C GLU A 37 6.67 16.26 -3.84
N SER A 38 6.82 14.92 -3.90
CA SER A 38 7.75 14.28 -4.83
C SER A 38 7.38 14.56 -6.31
N LEU A 39 6.08 14.57 -6.63
CA LEU A 39 5.57 14.89 -7.98
C LEU A 39 5.81 16.34 -8.41
N LYS A 40 5.92 17.27 -7.46
CA LYS A 40 6.21 18.69 -7.75
C LYS A 40 7.68 18.96 -8.03
N SER A 41 8.58 18.03 -7.69
CA SER A 41 10.02 18.19 -7.92
C SER A 41 10.33 18.34 -9.42
N GLU A 42 11.28 19.20 -9.79
CA GLU A 42 11.73 19.35 -11.18
C GLU A 42 12.52 18.12 -11.68
N GLN A 43 13.15 17.39 -10.76
CA GLN A 43 13.96 16.23 -11.09
C GLN A 43 13.09 15.06 -11.54
N LYS A 44 13.41 14.50 -12.71
CA LYS A 44 12.66 13.38 -13.31
C LYS A 44 12.60 12.15 -12.39
N GLU A 45 13.70 11.81 -11.72
CA GLU A 45 13.73 10.71 -10.75
C GLU A 45 12.71 10.92 -9.63
N SER A 46 12.69 12.10 -9.02
CA SER A 46 11.76 12.46 -7.95
C SER A 46 10.30 12.41 -8.39
N LYS A 47 9.99 12.85 -9.62
CA LYS A 47 8.63 12.71 -10.18
C LYS A 47 8.21 11.25 -10.31
N ILE A 48 9.07 10.39 -10.87
CA ILE A 48 8.76 8.97 -11.03
C ILE A 48 8.57 8.31 -9.66
N ARG A 49 9.44 8.62 -8.69
CA ARG A 49 9.26 8.18 -7.28
C ARG A 49 7.87 8.57 -6.77
N GLY A 50 7.48 9.83 -6.93
CA GLY A 50 6.17 10.32 -6.54
C GLY A 50 5.00 9.54 -7.16
N ILE A 51 5.08 9.16 -8.44
CA ILE A 51 4.04 8.35 -9.11
C ILE A 51 3.92 6.97 -8.46
N PHE A 52 5.05 6.28 -8.25
CA PHE A 52 5.05 4.95 -7.64
C PHE A 52 4.57 4.99 -6.20
N MET A 53 4.96 6.01 -5.43
CA MET A 53 4.48 6.20 -4.07
C MET A 53 2.98 6.46 -4.04
N LEU A 54 2.46 7.31 -4.92
CA LEU A 54 1.03 7.58 -5.00
C LEU A 54 0.24 6.30 -5.29
N TYR A 55 0.66 5.55 -6.31
CA TYR A 55 0.05 4.27 -6.66
C TYR A 55 0.13 3.27 -5.49
N ALA A 56 1.28 3.20 -4.81
CA ALA A 56 1.47 2.32 -3.67
C ALA A 56 0.49 2.63 -2.54
N PHE A 57 0.41 3.88 -2.09
CA PHE A 57 -0.45 4.26 -0.97
C PHE A 57 -1.94 4.13 -1.29
N LEU A 58 -2.37 4.47 -2.51
CA LEU A 58 -3.76 4.27 -2.92
C LEU A 58 -4.11 2.79 -3.01
N SER A 59 -3.25 1.98 -3.63
CA SER A 59 -3.47 0.52 -3.74
C SER A 59 -3.42 -0.16 -2.37
N TRP A 60 -2.53 0.28 -1.48
CA TRP A 60 -2.45 -0.22 -0.10
C TRP A 60 -3.72 0.12 0.68
N GLY A 61 -4.18 1.38 0.60
CA GLY A 61 -5.39 1.84 1.28
C GLY A 61 -6.62 1.06 0.82
N ILE A 62 -6.81 0.93 -0.50
CA ILE A 62 -7.90 0.13 -1.08
C ILE A 62 -7.78 -1.34 -0.68
N GLY A 63 -6.59 -1.94 -0.84
CA GLY A 63 -6.34 -3.33 -0.46
C GLY A 63 -6.61 -3.61 1.01
N SER A 64 -6.23 -2.68 1.90
CA SER A 64 -6.44 -2.81 3.35
C SER A 64 -7.92 -2.63 3.74
N ILE A 65 -8.66 -1.75 3.06
CA ILE A 65 -10.12 -1.64 3.25
C ILE A 65 -10.81 -2.94 2.80
N LEU A 66 -10.42 -3.48 1.65
CA LEU A 66 -10.95 -4.75 1.15
C LEU A 66 -10.63 -5.91 2.08
N ASP A 67 -9.39 -6.00 2.58
CA ASP A 67 -8.95 -7.01 3.54
C ASP A 67 -9.77 -6.97 4.84
N ALA A 68 -10.15 -5.76 5.29
CA ALA A 68 -10.93 -5.59 6.52
C ALA A 68 -12.45 -5.77 6.32
N SER A 69 -12.97 -5.58 5.11
CA SER A 69 -14.43 -5.50 4.85
C SER A 69 -15.01 -6.71 4.14
N VAL A 70 -14.19 -7.47 3.42
CA VAL A 70 -14.62 -8.61 2.60
C VAL A 70 -14.27 -9.91 3.32
N ASP A 71 -15.20 -10.87 3.33
CA ASP A 71 -14.92 -12.21 3.87
C ASP A 71 -13.82 -12.89 3.05
N LEU A 72 -12.75 -13.27 3.73
CA LEU A 72 -11.57 -13.89 3.15
C LEU A 72 -11.84 -15.39 2.89
N ASN A 73 -12.07 -15.71 1.62
CA ASN A 73 -12.25 -17.08 1.13
C ASN A 73 -11.13 -17.44 0.14
N LEU A 74 -11.20 -18.64 -0.45
CA LEU A 74 -10.18 -19.15 -1.37
C LEU A 74 -9.97 -18.27 -2.63
N ILE A 75 -10.91 -17.38 -2.95
CA ILE A 75 -10.85 -16.50 -4.13
C ILE A 75 -10.49 -15.07 -3.72
N THR A 76 -11.18 -14.50 -2.74
CA THR A 76 -11.00 -13.09 -2.32
C THR A 76 -9.64 -12.89 -1.67
N LEU A 77 -9.14 -13.85 -0.90
CA LEU A 77 -7.85 -13.76 -0.22
C LEU A 77 -6.68 -13.61 -1.22
N PRO A 78 -6.49 -14.47 -2.24
CA PRO A 78 -5.45 -14.27 -3.23
C PRO A 78 -5.53 -12.91 -3.95
N ILE A 79 -6.73 -12.46 -4.31
CA ILE A 79 -6.92 -11.19 -5.02
C ILE A 79 -6.46 -10.02 -4.16
N ILE A 80 -6.90 -9.96 -2.91
CA ILE A 80 -6.51 -8.91 -1.96
C ILE A 80 -5.00 -8.95 -1.71
N ARG A 81 -4.41 -10.15 -1.59
CA ARG A 81 -2.95 -10.32 -1.42
C ARG A 81 -2.18 -9.82 -2.64
N ILE A 82 -2.64 -10.08 -3.85
CA ILE A 82 -2.00 -9.56 -5.07
C ILE A 82 -1.99 -8.03 -5.03
N ILE A 83 -3.10 -7.38 -4.68
CA ILE A 83 -3.19 -5.91 -4.57
C ILE A 83 -2.20 -5.37 -3.54
N LEU A 84 -2.10 -6.00 -2.37
CA LEU A 84 -1.18 -5.57 -1.32
C LEU A 84 0.29 -5.82 -1.69
N ILE A 85 0.58 -6.93 -2.38
CA ILE A 85 1.94 -7.23 -2.86
C ILE A 85 2.36 -6.22 -3.94
N THR A 86 1.50 -5.94 -4.92
CA THR A 86 1.82 -4.96 -5.97
C THR A 86 2.01 -3.56 -5.37
N SER A 87 1.21 -3.20 -4.38
CA SER A 87 1.40 -1.98 -3.60
C SER A 87 2.78 -1.94 -2.92
N ASN A 88 3.18 -3.02 -2.24
CA ASN A 88 4.50 -3.09 -1.58
C ASN A 88 5.66 -3.00 -2.57
N ILE A 89 5.55 -3.64 -3.73
CA ILE A 89 6.56 -3.52 -4.81
C ILE A 89 6.66 -2.08 -5.29
N ALA A 90 5.51 -1.43 -5.53
CA ALA A 90 5.50 -0.02 -5.93
C ALA A 90 6.03 0.91 -4.84
N SER A 91 5.73 0.63 -3.56
CA SER A 91 6.28 1.36 -2.41
C SER A 91 7.80 1.25 -2.38
N TYR A 92 8.34 0.04 -2.57
CA TYR A 92 9.79 -0.18 -2.64
C TYR A 92 10.44 0.62 -3.78
N ILE A 93 9.84 0.63 -4.98
CA ILE A 93 10.34 1.43 -6.11
C ILE A 93 10.24 2.94 -5.82
N GLY A 94 9.12 3.39 -5.27
CA GLY A 94 8.88 4.79 -4.94
C GLY A 94 9.84 5.33 -3.89
N PHE A 95 10.04 4.59 -2.80
CA PHE A 95 10.90 5.00 -1.69
C PHE A 95 12.38 4.78 -1.94
N LEU A 96 12.82 3.66 -2.50
CA LEU A 96 14.25 3.37 -2.65
C LEU A 96 14.79 3.64 -4.05
N MET A 97 13.94 3.62 -5.08
CA MET A 97 14.34 3.74 -6.49
C MET A 97 15.59 2.89 -6.82
N PRO A 98 15.47 1.55 -6.76
CA PRO A 98 16.60 0.65 -6.91
C PRO A 98 17.24 0.75 -8.31
N LYS A 99 18.52 0.34 -8.44
CA LYS A 99 19.29 0.46 -9.68
C LYS A 99 18.58 -0.13 -10.91
N PHE A 100 17.90 -1.27 -10.77
CA PHE A 100 17.16 -1.87 -11.87
C PHE A 100 15.99 -0.99 -12.32
N ALA A 101 15.29 -0.34 -11.38
CA ALA A 101 14.17 0.54 -11.69
C ALA A 101 14.67 1.83 -12.36
N LYS A 102 15.81 2.38 -11.90
CA LYS A 102 16.48 3.51 -12.58
C LYS A 102 16.81 3.15 -14.05
N LYS A 103 17.42 1.99 -14.27
CA LYS A 103 17.76 1.52 -15.62
C LYS A 103 16.56 1.37 -16.54
N ILE A 104 15.44 0.88 -16.02
CA ILE A 104 14.23 0.66 -16.83
C ILE A 104 13.47 1.97 -17.06
N LEU A 105 13.31 2.80 -16.03
CA LEU A 105 12.40 3.96 -16.04
C LEU A 105 13.09 5.27 -16.45
N LEU A 106 14.37 5.43 -16.08
CA LEU A 106 15.19 6.59 -16.41
C LEU A 106 16.11 6.34 -17.61
N LYS A 107 16.33 5.06 -17.99
CA LYS A 107 17.31 4.64 -19.01
C LYS A 107 18.76 5.00 -18.66
N GLU A 108 19.04 5.02 -17.36
CA GLU A 108 20.38 5.16 -16.75
C GLU A 108 20.87 3.83 -16.20
#